data_AF-A0A0F9PPQ7-F1
#
_entry.id   AF-A0A0F9PPQ7-F1
#
_cell.length_a   1.000
_cell.length_b   1.000
_cell.length_c   1.000
_cell.angle_alpha   90.00
_cell.angle_beta   90.00
_cell.angle_gamma   90.00
#
_symmetry.space_group_name_H-M   'P 1'
#
loop_
_entity.id
_entity.type
_entity.pdbx_description
1 polymer ?
#
loop_
_entity_poly.entity_id
_entity_poly.type
_entity_poly.pdbx_seq_one_letter_code
_entity_poly.pdbx_strand_id
1 'polypeptide(L)'
;MDLNSLLPKKLNFGAGDLVEMRYLEKVFGIHRRTASKYLSVLHLEPLYIGKEVYFSLTTFKRIMYILTKPGQPGFLFPGSAGKASRKRKNKGDFITEVTDDILEQAAQPSVLAEMCAAEGRDISVLKKFITPAPGRPRKEDTK
;
A
#
# COMPACT_ATOMS: atom_id res chain seq x y z
N MET A 1 -19.85 3.00 -21.79
CA MET A 1 -19.41 2.63 -20.43
C MET A 1 -18.07 1.92 -20.58
N ASP A 2 -16.99 2.55 -20.15
CA ASP A 2 -15.64 2.00 -20.27
C ASP A 2 -15.47 0.81 -19.32
N LEU A 3 -15.25 -0.38 -19.87
CA LEU A 3 -14.96 -1.59 -19.09
C LEU A 3 -13.66 -1.46 -18.25
N ASN A 4 -12.81 -0.50 -18.58
CA ASN A 4 -11.58 -0.19 -17.84
C ASN A 4 -11.81 0.59 -16.54
N SER A 5 -13.00 1.16 -16.29
CA SER A 5 -13.29 1.87 -15.03
C SER A 5 -13.77 0.94 -13.89
N LEU A 6 -13.95 -0.35 -14.17
CA LEU A 6 -14.45 -1.35 -13.21
C LEU A 6 -13.34 -2.24 -12.62
N LEU A 7 -12.13 -2.17 -13.18
CA LEU A 7 -11.00 -2.91 -12.64
C LEU A 7 -10.31 -2.06 -11.57
N PRO A 8 -10.14 -2.58 -10.33
CA PRO A 8 -9.50 -1.82 -9.27
C PRO A 8 -8.08 -1.44 -9.71
N LYS A 9 -7.74 -0.15 -9.53
CA LYS A 9 -6.46 0.41 -9.97
C LYS A 9 -5.33 -0.36 -9.28
N LYS A 10 -4.60 -1.19 -10.03
CA LYS A 10 -3.36 -1.82 -9.52
C LYS A 10 -2.31 -0.72 -9.41
N LEU A 11 -1.87 -0.42 -8.19
CA LEU A 11 -0.92 0.64 -7.95
C LEU A 11 0.45 0.06 -7.65
N ASN A 12 1.41 0.46 -8.46
CA ASN A 12 2.82 0.34 -8.17
C ASN A 12 3.34 1.74 -7.87
N PHE A 13 3.56 2.06 -6.60
CA PHE A 13 3.93 3.43 -6.21
C PHE A 13 5.35 3.84 -6.64
N GLY A 14 6.14 2.95 -7.26
CA GLY A 14 7.47 3.26 -7.77
C GLY A 14 8.49 3.58 -6.67
N ALA A 15 9.77 3.27 -6.92
CA ALA A 15 10.91 3.51 -6.02
C ALA A 15 10.72 3.04 -4.56
N GLY A 16 10.79 1.72 -4.33
CA GLY A 16 10.80 1.15 -2.99
C GLY A 16 11.37 -0.27 -2.98
N ASP A 17 11.63 -0.79 -1.79
CA ASP A 17 12.19 -2.13 -1.61
C ASP A 17 11.26 -3.18 -2.22
N LEU A 18 11.77 -3.93 -3.21
CA LEU A 18 11.13 -5.14 -3.70
C LEU A 18 11.56 -6.29 -2.79
N VAL A 19 10.58 -7.00 -2.24
CA VAL A 19 10.82 -8.16 -1.40
C VAL A 19 10.10 -9.38 -1.94
N GLU A 20 10.69 -10.55 -1.72
CA GLU A 20 10.07 -11.82 -2.08
C GLU A 20 8.74 -12.00 -1.33
N MET A 21 7.77 -12.68 -1.94
CA MET A 21 6.51 -13.06 -1.33
C MET A 21 6.73 -13.86 -0.03
N ARG A 22 7.86 -14.58 0.09
CA ARG A 22 8.28 -15.29 1.32
C ARG A 22 8.50 -14.34 2.52
N TYR A 23 8.68 -13.04 2.28
CA TYR A 23 8.75 -12.03 3.34
C TYR A 23 7.45 -12.01 4.17
N LEU A 24 6.29 -12.17 3.54
CA LEU A 24 5.00 -12.22 4.24
C LEU A 24 4.90 -13.43 5.17
N GLU A 25 5.49 -14.55 4.77
CA GLU A 25 5.56 -15.75 5.60
C GLU A 25 6.50 -15.57 6.80
N LYS A 26 7.73 -15.09 6.55
CA LYS A 26 8.75 -14.94 7.60
C LYS A 26 8.44 -13.86 8.62
N VAL A 27 7.90 -12.72 8.18
CA VAL A 27 7.72 -11.53 9.03
C VAL A 27 6.31 -11.45 9.61
N PHE A 28 5.30 -11.86 8.85
CA PHE A 28 3.90 -11.74 9.27
C PHE A 28 3.24 -13.09 9.58
N GLY A 29 3.96 -14.20 9.43
CA GLY A 29 3.40 -15.55 9.63
C GLY A 29 2.32 -15.91 8.60
N ILE A 30 2.25 -15.21 7.47
CA ILE A 30 1.23 -15.43 6.45
C ILE A 30 1.67 -16.56 5.53
N HIS A 31 0.99 -17.71 5.63
CA HIS A 31 1.27 -18.85 4.74
C HIS A 31 1.23 -18.48 3.26
N ARG A 32 2.09 -19.10 2.46
CA ARG A 32 2.25 -18.87 1.02
C ARG A 32 0.93 -18.86 0.23
N ARG A 33 0.01 -19.81 0.51
CA ARG A 33 -1.32 -19.87 -0.15
C ARG A 33 -2.18 -18.62 0.11
N THR A 34 -1.99 -18.01 1.27
CA THR A 34 -2.70 -16.80 1.69
C THR A 34 -1.97 -15.55 1.21
N ALA A 35 -0.64 -15.57 1.11
CA ALA A 35 0.17 -14.45 0.62
C ALA A 35 -0.25 -13.95 -0.77
N SER A 36 -0.52 -14.85 -1.73
CA SER A 36 -1.01 -14.44 -3.06
C SER A 36 -2.40 -13.78 -2.99
N LYS A 37 -3.27 -14.23 -2.06
CA LYS A 37 -4.57 -13.58 -1.82
C LYS A 37 -4.41 -12.21 -1.19
N TYR A 38 -3.39 -12.01 -0.35
CA TYR A 38 -3.07 -10.70 0.22
C TYR A 38 -2.67 -9.72 -0.87
N LEU A 39 -1.74 -10.08 -1.76
CA LEU A 39 -1.33 -9.20 -2.84
C LEU A 39 -2.53 -8.81 -3.74
N SER A 40 -3.40 -9.78 -4.06
CA SER A 40 -4.60 -9.53 -4.85
C SER A 40 -5.59 -8.58 -4.16
N VAL A 41 -5.91 -8.81 -2.88
CA VAL A 41 -6.87 -7.97 -2.12
C VAL A 41 -6.34 -6.58 -1.85
N LEU A 42 -5.02 -6.43 -1.71
CA LEU A 42 -4.37 -5.14 -1.51
C LEU A 42 -4.09 -4.41 -2.84
N HIS A 43 -4.52 -4.97 -3.98
CA HIS A 43 -4.24 -4.44 -5.32
C HIS A 43 -2.74 -4.18 -5.60
N LEU A 44 -1.89 -5.01 -4.98
CA LEU A 44 -0.45 -4.99 -5.18
C LEU A 44 -0.10 -5.80 -6.42
N GLU A 45 0.60 -5.17 -7.36
CA GLU A 45 1.09 -5.84 -8.54
C GLU A 45 2.30 -6.74 -8.20
N PRO A 46 2.20 -8.07 -8.40
CA PRO A 46 3.33 -8.95 -8.22
C PRO A 46 4.29 -8.86 -9.41
N LEU A 47 5.59 -8.82 -9.12
CA LEU A 47 6.65 -8.88 -10.12
C LEU A 47 7.28 -10.28 -10.11
N TYR A 48 7.45 -10.87 -11.30
CA TYR A 48 8.04 -12.20 -11.44
C TYR A 48 9.48 -12.08 -11.94
N ILE A 49 10.43 -12.55 -11.13
CA ILE A 49 11.85 -12.61 -11.51
C ILE A 49 12.29 -14.06 -11.41
N GLY A 50 12.47 -14.70 -12.56
CA GLY A 50 12.70 -16.15 -12.64
C GLY A 50 11.49 -16.94 -12.09
N LYS A 51 11.71 -17.74 -11.04
CA LYS A 51 10.67 -18.55 -10.39
C LYS A 51 10.10 -17.93 -9.11
N GLU A 52 10.63 -16.78 -8.70
CA GLU A 52 10.26 -16.11 -7.45
C GLU A 52 9.31 -14.93 -7.73
N VAL A 53 8.44 -14.67 -6.75
CA VAL A 53 7.42 -13.62 -6.81
C VAL A 53 7.83 -12.51 -5.86
N TYR A 54 7.87 -11.28 -6.34
CA TYR A 54 8.24 -10.08 -5.61
C TYR A 54 7.05 -9.11 -5.52
N PHE A 55 7.06 -8.25 -4.51
CA PHE A 55 6.10 -7.15 -4.38
C PHE A 55 6.78 -5.92 -3.75
N SER A 56 6.18 -4.75 -3.94
CA SER A 56 6.67 -3.51 -3.33
C SER A 56 6.33 -3.49 -1.83
N LEU A 57 7.36 -3.59 -0.98
CA LEU A 57 7.20 -3.53 0.47
C LEU A 57 6.67 -2.16 0.91
N THR A 58 7.15 -1.08 0.29
CA THR A 58 6.69 0.28 0.57
C THR A 58 5.20 0.42 0.32
N THR A 59 4.72 -0.08 -0.83
CA THR A 59 3.30 -0.05 -1.21
C THR A 59 2.46 -0.85 -0.22
N PHE A 60 2.91 -2.06 0.13
CA PHE A 60 2.29 -2.88 1.16
C PHE A 60 2.18 -2.13 2.49
N LYS A 61 3.27 -1.54 3.00
CA LYS A 61 3.29 -0.84 4.28
C LYS A 61 2.36 0.38 4.30
N ARG A 62 2.30 1.15 3.22
CA ARG A 62 1.40 2.34 3.13
C ARG A 62 -0.07 1.93 3.22
N ILE A 63 -0.48 0.90 2.49
CA ILE A 63 -1.85 0.39 2.55
C ILE A 63 -2.16 -0.16 3.95
N MET A 64 -1.25 -0.97 4.49
CA MET A 64 -1.41 -1.51 5.85
C MET A 64 -1.49 -0.41 6.91
N TYR A 65 -0.71 0.66 6.79
CA TYR A 65 -0.76 1.81 7.70
C TYR A 65 -2.15 2.45 7.68
N ILE A 66 -2.70 2.74 6.49
CA ILE A 66 -4.06 3.29 6.38
C ILE A 66 -5.09 2.34 7.00
N LEU A 67 -5.01 1.03 6.72
CA LEU A 67 -5.95 0.05 7.26
C LEU A 67 -5.87 -0.15 8.78
N THR A 68 -4.76 0.26 9.41
CA THR A 68 -4.50 0.06 10.85
C THR A 68 -4.46 1.37 11.64
N LYS A 69 -4.64 2.52 10.97
CA LYS A 69 -4.61 3.84 11.61
C LYS A 69 -5.74 3.96 12.64
N PRO A 70 -5.49 4.56 13.82
CA PRO A 70 -6.55 4.81 14.80
C PRO A 70 -7.72 5.59 14.18
N GLY A 71 -8.94 5.16 14.47
CA GLY A 71 -10.17 5.77 13.94
C GLY A 71 -10.64 5.22 12.60
N GLN A 72 -9.89 4.32 11.95
CA GLN A 72 -10.35 3.62 10.75
C GLN A 72 -11.19 2.38 11.11
N PRO A 73 -12.17 2.00 10.28
CA PRO A 73 -12.90 0.74 10.46
C PRO A 73 -11.93 -0.45 10.42
N GLY A 74 -12.22 -1.51 11.17
CA GLY A 74 -11.36 -2.68 11.18
C GLY A 74 -11.31 -3.36 9.80
N PHE A 75 -10.14 -3.86 9.37
CA PHE A 75 -10.05 -4.58 8.11
C PHE A 75 -10.14 -6.10 8.28
N LEU A 76 -11.13 -6.73 7.67
CA LEU A 76 -11.30 -8.18 7.68
C LEU A 76 -10.48 -8.82 6.56
N PHE A 77 -9.25 -9.24 6.90
CA PHE A 77 -8.32 -9.87 5.95
C PHE A 77 -8.88 -11.14 5.30
N PRO A 78 -8.49 -11.43 4.04
CA PRO A 78 -8.80 -12.70 3.37
C PRO A 78 -8.27 -13.89 4.17
N GLY A 79 -9.14 -14.88 4.39
CA GLY A 79 -8.84 -16.06 5.20
C GLY A 79 -9.09 -15.91 6.70
N SER A 80 -9.44 -14.70 7.18
CA SER A 80 -9.85 -14.52 8.57
C SER A 80 -11.24 -15.12 8.83
N ALA A 81 -11.45 -15.69 10.02
CA ALA A 81 -12.76 -16.17 10.47
C ALA A 81 -13.81 -15.06 10.48
N GLY A 82 -13.38 -13.82 10.72
CA GLY A 82 -14.24 -12.64 10.65
C GLY A 82 -14.81 -12.39 9.26
N LYS A 83 -14.02 -12.57 8.19
CA LYS A 83 -14.48 -12.46 6.80
C LYS A 83 -15.44 -13.59 6.40
N ALA A 84 -15.41 -14.75 7.07
CA ALA A 84 -16.39 -15.82 6.83
C ALA A 84 -17.75 -15.53 7.49
N SER A 85 -17.78 -14.68 8.53
CA SER A 85 -19.00 -14.38 9.29
C SER A 85 -19.86 -13.32 8.62
N ARG A 86 -21.04 -13.71 8.12
CA ARG A 86 -22.06 -12.76 7.58
C ARG A 86 -22.45 -11.67 8.58
N LYS A 87 -22.48 -12.00 9.88
CA LYS A 87 -22.82 -11.05 10.95
C LYS A 87 -21.80 -9.92 11.10
N ARG A 88 -20.50 -10.20 10.89
CA ARG A 88 -19.45 -9.17 11.00
C ARG A 88 -19.33 -8.30 9.74
N LYS A 89 -19.66 -8.85 8.56
CA LYS A 89 -19.70 -8.07 7.31
C LYS A 89 -20.74 -6.94 7.34
N ASN A 90 -21.90 -7.19 7.96
CA ASN A 90 -23.04 -6.27 7.87
C ASN A 90 -23.07 -5.20 8.97
N LYS A 91 -22.09 -5.19 9.89
CA LYS A 91 -22.10 -4.29 11.05
C LYS A 91 -21.60 -2.89 10.75
N GLY A 92 -21.10 -2.59 9.55
CA GLY A 92 -20.54 -1.27 9.20
C GLY A 92 -19.18 -0.95 9.86
N ASP A 93 -18.83 -1.65 10.94
CA ASP A 93 -17.57 -1.49 11.69
C ASP A 93 -16.33 -2.04 10.95
N PHE A 94 -16.54 -2.78 9.85
CA PHE A 94 -15.46 -3.51 9.17
C PHE A 94 -15.46 -3.30 7.67
N ILE A 95 -14.28 -3.01 7.13
CA ILE A 95 -14.00 -3.02 5.69
C ILE A 95 -13.57 -4.43 5.29
N THR A 96 -14.08 -4.92 4.16
CA THR A 96 -13.75 -6.27 3.64
C THR A 96 -12.88 -6.27 2.39
N GLU A 97 -12.75 -5.12 1.73
CA GLU A 97 -12.08 -4.91 0.44
C GLU A 97 -11.37 -3.55 0.45
N VAL A 98 -10.21 -3.48 -0.21
CA VAL A 98 -9.48 -2.21 -0.35
C VAL A 98 -10.15 -1.41 -1.47
N THR A 99 -10.65 -0.22 -1.16
CA THR A 99 -11.30 0.68 -2.12
C THR A 99 -10.30 1.61 -2.78
N ASP A 100 -10.68 2.22 -3.90
CA ASP A 100 -9.88 3.24 -4.57
C ASP A 100 -9.57 4.43 -3.63
N ASP A 101 -10.47 4.81 -2.72
CA ASP A 101 -10.22 5.86 -1.72
C ASP A 101 -9.07 5.50 -0.77
N ILE A 102 -8.97 4.23 -0.35
CA ILE A 102 -7.87 3.75 0.51
C ILE A 102 -6.56 3.79 -0.26
N LEU A 103 -6.60 3.43 -1.54
CA LEU A 103 -5.46 3.46 -2.43
C LEU A 103 -4.98 4.89 -2.70
N GLU A 104 -5.90 5.83 -2.90
CA GLU A 104 -5.61 7.25 -3.09
C GLU A 104 -5.04 7.89 -1.82
N GLN A 105 -5.59 7.55 -0.65
CA GLN A 105 -5.01 7.94 0.64
C GLN A 105 -3.60 7.38 0.81
N ALA A 106 -3.41 6.08 0.57
CA ALA A 106 -2.11 5.44 0.66
C ALA A 106 -1.09 6.06 -0.31
N ALA A 107 -1.52 6.61 -1.44
CA ALA A 107 -0.66 7.29 -2.41
C ALA A 107 -0.15 8.66 -1.94
N GLN A 108 -0.78 9.28 -0.94
CA GLN A 108 -0.41 10.63 -0.50
C GLN A 108 0.97 10.68 0.17
N PRO A 109 1.82 11.67 -0.15
CA PRO A 109 3.14 11.85 0.49
C PRO A 109 3.05 12.07 2.02
N SER A 110 1.94 12.64 2.49
CA SER A 110 1.64 12.82 3.92
C SER A 110 1.69 11.50 4.68
N VAL A 111 1.21 10.40 4.10
CA VAL A 111 1.23 9.07 4.73
C VAL A 111 2.66 8.58 4.96
N LEU A 112 3.57 8.82 4.02
CA LEU A 112 4.98 8.50 4.22
C LEU A 112 5.56 9.32 5.38
N ALA A 113 5.16 10.59 5.49
CA ALA A 113 5.58 11.44 6.59
C ALA A 113 5.06 10.96 7.96
N GLU A 114 3.79 10.61 8.03
CA GLU A 114 3.17 10.04 9.23
C GLU A 114 3.81 8.71 9.63
N MET A 115 4.11 7.82 8.67
CA MET A 115 4.77 6.55 8.93
C MET A 115 6.18 6.74 9.51
N CYS A 116 7.00 7.64 8.95
CA CYS A 116 8.32 7.90 9.50
C CYS A 116 8.26 8.49 10.91
N ALA A 117 7.31 9.40 11.16
CA ALA A 117 7.07 9.95 12.49
C ALA A 117 6.67 8.85 13.49
N ALA A 118 5.77 7.95 13.09
CA ALA A 118 5.30 6.83 13.92
C ALA A 118 6.40 5.79 14.22
N GLU A 119 7.34 5.59 13.29
CA GLU A 119 8.52 4.73 13.48
C GLU A 119 9.64 5.41 14.30
N GLY A 120 9.42 6.63 14.81
CA GLY A 120 10.41 7.39 15.58
C GLY A 120 11.63 7.84 14.75
N ARG A 121 11.52 7.83 13.42
CA ARG A 121 12.58 8.30 12.52
C ARG A 121 12.48 9.82 12.35
N ASP A 122 13.62 10.47 12.25
CA ASP A 122 13.67 11.93 12.08
C ASP A 122 12.99 12.36 10.77
N ILE A 123 11.93 13.16 10.91
CA ILE A 123 11.08 13.68 9.83
C ILE A 123 11.88 14.62 8.90
N SER A 124 13.05 15.12 9.35
CA SER A 124 13.95 15.95 8.56
C SER A 124 14.41 15.27 7.25
N VAL A 125 14.46 13.93 7.20
CA VAL A 125 14.85 13.15 6.01
C VAL A 125 13.79 13.24 4.90
N LEU A 126 12.50 13.31 5.24
CA LEU A 126 11.40 13.38 4.28
C LEU A 126 11.31 14.71 3.54
N LYS A 127 11.81 15.80 4.15
CA LYS A 127 11.90 17.09 3.47
C LYS A 127 12.71 16.98 2.17
N LYS A 128 13.71 16.08 2.11
CA LYS A 128 14.50 15.85 0.87
C LYS A 128 13.72 15.16 -0.25
N PHE A 129 12.68 14.39 0.08
CA PHE A 129 11.85 13.66 -0.90
C PHE A 129 10.59 14.44 -1.32
N ILE A 130 10.11 15.36 -0.48
CA ILE A 130 8.91 16.16 -0.75
C ILE A 130 9.27 17.47 -1.45
N THR A 131 10.49 17.99 -1.28
CA THR A 131 10.91 19.19 -1.98
C THR A 131 11.17 18.84 -3.46
N PRO A 132 10.42 19.41 -4.42
CA PRO A 132 10.77 19.27 -5.83
C PRO A 132 12.20 19.80 -5.98
N ALA A 133 13.05 19.06 -6.70
CA ALA A 133 14.37 19.59 -7.05
C ALA A 133 14.17 20.99 -7.66
N PRO A 134 14.88 22.04 -7.17
CA PRO A 134 14.75 23.37 -7.75
C PRO A 134 15.03 23.22 -9.24
N GLY A 135 14.03 23.57 -10.05
CA GLY A 135 14.10 23.45 -11.50
C GLY A 135 15.38 24.13 -11.96
N ARG A 136 16.19 23.43 -12.77
CA ARG A 136 17.27 24.09 -13.50
C ARG A 136 16.63 25.28 -14.23
N PRO A 137 17.15 26.51 -14.09
CA PRO A 137 16.65 27.62 -14.88
C PRO A 137 16.74 27.22 -16.36
N ARG A 138 15.65 27.40 -17.10
CA ARG A 138 15.69 27.27 -18.57
C ARG A 138 16.70 28.28 -19.07
N LYS A 139 17.52 27.88 -20.04
CA LYS A 139 18.54 28.68 -20.73
C LYS A 139 17.99 29.90 -21.51
N GLU A 140 16.75 30.32 -21.26
CA GLU A 140 16.10 31.44 -21.96
C GLU A 140 16.14 32.76 -21.17
N ASP A 141 16.54 32.74 -19.89
CA ASP A 141 16.64 33.95 -19.07
C ASP A 141 18.09 34.46 -18.94
N THR A 142 18.78 34.62 -20.07
CA THR A 142 19.99 35.46 -20.14
C THR A 142 19.87 36.36 -21.36
N LYS A 143 19.29 37.54 -21.14
CA LYS A 143 19.48 38.72 -21.98
C LYS A 143 20.38 39.69 -21.24
#